data_AF-A0A4Y1R743-F1
#
_entry.id   AF-A0A4Y1R743-F1
#
_cell.length_a   1.000
_cell.length_b   1.000
_cell.length_c   1.000
_cell.angle_alpha   90.00
_cell.angle_beta   90.00
_cell.angle_gamma   90.00
#
_symmetry.space_group_name_H-M   'P 1'
#
loop_
_entity.id
_entity.type
_entity.pdbx_description
1 polymer ?
#
loop_
_entity_poly.entity_id
_entity_poly.type
_entity_poly.pdbx_seq_one_letter_code
_entity_poly.pdbx_strand_id
1 'polypeptide(L)'
;SSSNILTWKDRLQIAIDAAQGLEYLHYGCKQPMIHRDVKLTNILLNENFQAKLSDFGLSRTFPSNDDTHILTVVAGTPGYHPLIGAFKSNIRN
;
A
#
# COMPACT_ATOMS: atom_id res chain seq x y z
N SER A 1 -22.36 8.45 25.14
CA SER A 1 -21.46 7.80 24.15
C SER A 1 -20.33 8.76 23.84
N SER A 2 -19.19 8.63 24.53
CA SER A 2 -17.98 9.34 24.17
C SER A 2 -17.52 8.80 22.82
N SER A 3 -17.72 9.57 21.76
CA SER A 3 -17.10 9.34 20.46
C SER A 3 -15.60 9.16 20.69
N ASN A 4 -15.05 7.98 20.38
CA ASN A 4 -13.62 7.71 20.38
C ASN A 4 -12.97 8.52 19.26
N ILE A 5 -12.79 9.82 19.50
CA ILE A 5 -12.19 10.75 18.56
C ILE A 5 -10.68 10.57 18.63
N LEU A 6 -10.09 10.14 17.52
CA LEU A 6 -8.64 10.05 17.35
C LEU A 6 -8.01 11.44 17.53
N THR A 7 -7.07 11.53 18.47
CA THR A 7 -6.25 12.73 18.63
C THR A 7 -5.33 12.92 17.43
N TRP A 8 -4.75 14.11 17.28
CA TRP A 8 -3.77 14.35 16.21
C TRP A 8 -2.56 13.41 16.31
N LYS A 9 -2.13 13.11 17.54
CA LYS A 9 -1.05 12.17 17.81
C LYS A 9 -1.38 10.76 17.32
N ASP A 10 -2.61 10.29 17.58
CA ASP A 10 -3.05 8.96 17.12
C ASP A 10 -3.09 8.89 15.59
N ARG A 11 -3.58 9.94 14.93
CA ARG A 11 -3.61 10.03 13.46
C ARG A 11 -2.22 9.99 12.85
N LEU A 12 -1.26 10.69 13.45
CA LEU A 12 0.14 10.66 13.02
C LEU A 12 0.73 9.26 13.22
N GLN A 13 0.45 8.60 14.34
CA GLN A 13 0.93 7.24 14.59
C GLN A 13 0.37 6.25 13.55
N ILE A 14 -0.93 6.34 13.25
CA ILE A 14 -1.58 5.51 12.23
C ILE A 14 -0.93 5.70 10.85
N ALA A 15 -0.60 6.94 10.48
CA ALA A 15 0.07 7.23 9.21
C ALA A 15 1.49 6.64 9.16
N ILE A 16 2.23 6.71 10.27
CA ILE A 16 3.57 6.12 10.40
C ILE A 16 3.49 4.60 10.26
N ASP A 17 2.59 3.94 11.01
CA ASP A 17 2.40 2.49 10.97
C ASP A 17 2.05 2.00 9.55
N ALA A 18 1.17 2.72 8.85
CA ALA A 18 0.81 2.41 7.46
C ALA A 18 2.00 2.57 6.50
N ALA A 19 2.81 3.62 6.67
CA ALA A 19 4.01 3.85 5.87
C ALA A 19 5.07 2.76 6.09
N GLN A 20 5.29 2.35 7.35
CA GLN A 20 6.19 1.26 7.71
C GLN A 20 5.73 -0.08 7.13
N GLY A 21 4.42 -0.36 7.19
CA GLY A 21 3.84 -1.54 6.55
C GLY A 21 4.10 -1.56 5.04
N LEU A 22 3.98 -0.41 4.37
CA LEU A 22 4.22 -0.31 2.94
C LEU A 22 5.71 -0.45 2.57
N GLU A 23 6.59 0.17 3.35
CA GLU A 23 8.04 -0.01 3.22
C GLU A 23 8.43 -1.49 3.36
N TYR A 24 7.87 -2.18 4.36
CA TYR A 24 8.13 -3.60 4.58
C TYR A 24 7.72 -4.47 3.39
N LEU A 25 6.57 -4.18 2.76
CA LEU A 25 6.13 -4.91 1.56
C LEU A 25 7.08 -4.69 0.37
N HIS A 26 7.61 -3.48 0.22
CA HIS A 26 8.49 -3.16 -0.90
C HIS A 26 9.93 -3.64 -0.72
N TYR A 27 10.49 -3.55 0.49
CA TYR A 27 11.93 -3.75 0.72
C TYR A 27 12.25 -4.77 1.82
N GLY A 28 11.34 -4.98 2.76
CA GLY A 28 11.53 -5.90 3.89
C GLY A 28 11.18 -7.36 3.59
N CYS A 29 10.38 -7.61 2.56
CA CYS A 29 9.98 -8.97 2.16
C CYS A 29 11.07 -9.65 1.34
N LYS A 30 11.29 -10.96 1.60
CA LYS A 30 12.20 -11.82 0.81
C LYS A 30 11.87 -11.77 -0.69
N GLN A 31 10.60 -11.65 -1.02
CA GLN A 31 10.12 -11.33 -2.36
C GLN A 31 9.35 -10.00 -2.27
N PRO A 32 9.88 -8.91 -2.83
CA PRO A 32 9.20 -7.63 -2.88
C PRO A 32 7.77 -7.77 -3.43
N MET A 33 6.81 -7.07 -2.81
CA MET A 33 5.39 -7.14 -3.13
C MET A 33 4.78 -5.74 -3.26
N ILE A 34 4.02 -5.52 -4.33
CA ILE A 34 3.23 -4.31 -4.56
C ILE A 34 1.79 -4.60 -4.13
N HIS A 35 1.23 -3.80 -3.23
CA HIS A 35 -0.14 -3.98 -2.71
C HIS A 35 -1.24 -3.61 -3.73
N ARG A 36 -1.02 -2.56 -4.53
CA ARG A 36 -1.92 -2.06 -5.60
C ARG A 36 -3.33 -1.59 -5.19
N ASP A 37 -3.71 -1.67 -3.91
CA ASP A 37 -5.00 -1.14 -3.41
C ASP A 37 -4.86 -0.56 -1.99
N VAL A 38 -3.91 0.37 -1.83
CA VAL A 38 -3.75 1.10 -0.57
C VAL A 38 -4.82 2.18 -0.50
N LYS A 39 -5.78 2.00 0.42
CA LYS A 39 -6.86 2.94 0.73
C LYS A 39 -7.15 2.90 2.23
N LEU A 40 -7.79 3.95 2.75
CA LEU A 40 -8.10 4.06 4.19
C LEU A 40 -8.92 2.86 4.71
N THR A 41 -9.83 2.30 3.90
CA THR A 41 -10.62 1.12 4.29
C THR A 41 -9.79 -0.17 4.38
N ASN A 42 -8.58 -0.19 3.81
CA ASN A 42 -7.66 -1.33 3.84
C ASN A 42 -6.56 -1.14 4.91
N ILE A 43 -6.62 -0.05 5.69
CA ILE A 43 -5.78 0.17 6.87
C ILE A 43 -6.64 -0.15 8.10
N LEU A 44 -6.41 -1.33 8.69
CA LEU A 44 -7.15 -1.77 9.87
C LEU A 44 -6.50 -1.22 11.14
N LEU A 45 -7.34 -0.80 12.10
CA LEU A 45 -6.91 -0.40 13.43
C LEU A 45 -7.26 -1.49 14.43
N ASN A 46 -6.33 -1.83 15.32
CA ASN A 46 -6.64 -2.67 16.48
C ASN A 46 -7.14 -1.83 17.67
N GLU A 47 -7.42 -2.48 18.80
CA GLU A 47 -7.89 -1.85 20.03
C GLU A 47 -6.93 -0.79 20.60
N ASN A 48 -5.67 -0.82 20.18
CA ASN A 48 -4.63 0.13 20.59
C ASN A 48 -4.33 1.21 19.52
N PHE A 49 -5.19 1.37 18.51
CA PHE A 49 -5.01 2.27 17.37
C PHE A 49 -3.73 2.03 16.55
N GLN A 50 -3.18 0.82 16.59
CA GLN A 50 -2.06 0.45 15.73
C GLN A 50 -2.58 0.06 14.35
N ALA A 51 -1.95 0.60 13.31
CA ALA A 51 -2.40 0.39 11.94
C ALA A 51 -1.76 -0.82 11.28
N LYS A 52 -2.54 -1.58 10.50
CA LYS A 52 -2.05 -2.72 9.72
C LYS A 52 -2.65 -2.71 8.32
N LEU A 53 -1.83 -3.01 7.31
CA LEU A 53 -2.30 -3.19 5.93
C LEU A 53 -3.10 -4.48 5.80
N SER A 54 -4.13 -4.45 4.95
CA SER A 54 -5.05 -5.56 4.71
C SER A 54 -5.50 -5.58 3.24
N ASP A 55 -6.19 -6.64 2.85
CA ASP A 55 -6.68 -6.85 1.47
C ASP A 55 -5.57 -6.93 0.41
N PHE A 56 -4.84 -8.04 0.46
CA PHE A 56 -3.80 -8.37 -0.50
C PHE A 56 -4.34 -9.06 -1.77
N GLY A 57 -5.66 -9.04 -2.00
CA GLY A 57 -6.29 -9.73 -3.15
C GLY A 57 -5.79 -9.21 -4.50
N LEU A 58 -5.38 -7.93 -4.53
CA LEU A 58 -4.76 -7.30 -5.68
C LEU A 58 -3.24 -7.25 -5.59
N SER A 59 -2.59 -7.84 -4.59
CA SER A 59 -1.13 -7.77 -4.48
C SER A 59 -0.41 -8.58 -5.55
N ARG A 60 0.77 -8.14 -5.95
CA ARG A 60 1.66 -8.86 -6.89
C ARG A 60 3.09 -8.78 -6.41
N THR A 61 3.80 -9.90 -6.50
CA THR A 61 5.25 -9.92 -6.33
C THR A 61 5.92 -9.35 -7.57
N PHE A 62 7.10 -8.76 -7.40
CA PHE A 62 7.89 -8.35 -8.55
C PHE A 62 8.31 -9.60 -9.33
N PRO A 63 8.14 -9.62 -10.67
CA PRO A 63 8.68 -10.69 -11.50
C PRO A 63 10.20 -10.75 -11.28
N SER A 64 10.72 -11.97 -11.10
CA SER A 64 12.15 -12.20 -11.25
C SER A 64 12.55 -11.79 -12.67
N ASN A 65 13.80 -11.34 -12.85
CA ASN A 65 14.32 -10.63 -14.03
C ASN A 65 14.09 -11.28 -15.42
N ASP A 66 13.44 -12.45 -15.50
CA ASP A 66 13.10 -13.17 -16.73
C ASP A 66 11.69 -12.86 -17.29
N ASP A 67 10.77 -12.28 -16.52
CA ASP A 67 9.41 -11.98 -16.99
C ASP A 67 9.26 -10.50 -17.39
N THR A 68 9.65 -10.19 -18.63
CA THR A 68 9.65 -8.85 -19.24
C THR A 68 8.26 -8.32 -19.64
N HIS A 69 7.17 -9.00 -19.28
CA HIS A 69 5.81 -8.61 -19.67
C HIS A 69 4.89 -8.43 -18.47
N ILE A 70 4.95 -7.24 -17.85
CA ILE A 70 3.89 -6.79 -16.95
C ILE A 70 2.72 -6.27 -17.80
N LEU A 71 1.90 -7.17 -18.36
CA LEU A 71 0.56 -6.81 -18.84
C LEU A 71 -0.35 -6.61 -17.62
N THR A 72 -0.14 -5.54 -16.86
CA THR A 72 -1.01 -5.21 -15.74
C THR A 72 -2.32 -4.62 -16.24
N VAL A 73 -3.39 -5.42 -16.14
CA VAL A 73 -4.75 -4.88 -16.09
C VAL A 73 -4.80 -3.81 -14.99
N VAL A 74 -5.40 -2.66 -15.30
CA VAL A 74 -5.61 -1.58 -14.33
C VAL A 74 -6.36 -2.15 -13.12
N ALA A 75 -5.74 -2.09 -11.95
CA ALA A 75 -6.28 -2.61 -10.70
C ALA A 75 -6.08 -1.56 -9.59
N GLY A 76 -7.00 -1.55 -8.63
CA GLY A 76 -7.05 -0.59 -7.53
C GLY A 76 -8.34 0.22 -7.53
N THR A 77 -8.58 0.95 -6.45
CA THR A 77 -9.81 1.74 -6.27
C THR A 77 -9.77 3.06 -7.07
N PRO A 78 -10.79 3.40 -7.88
CA PRO A 78 -10.87 4.68 -8.58
C PRO A 78 -10.71 5.87 -7.61
N GLY A 79 -9.90 6.86 -7.97
CA GLY A 79 -9.54 8.00 -7.11
C GLY A 79 -8.31 7.78 -6.22
N TYR A 80 -7.84 6.53 -6.08
CA TYR A 80 -6.57 6.15 -5.45
C TYR A 80 -5.54 5.64 -6.47
N HIS A 81 -5.87 5.68 -7.76
CA HIS A 81 -4.92 5.37 -8.82
C HIS A 81 -3.82 6.43 -8.88
N PRO A 82 -2.55 6.04 -9.06
CA PRO A 82 -1.50 6.97 -9.43
C PRO A 82 -1.94 7.74 -10.69
N LEU A 83 -1.73 9.06 -10.72
CA LEU A 83 -1.91 9.83 -11.95
C LEU A 83 -1.08 9.15 -13.04
N ILE A 84 -1.69 8.86 -14.20
CA ILE A 84 -1.17 8.02 -15.29
C ILE A 84 0.23 8.45 -15.79
N GLY A 85 0.72 9.64 -15.42
CA GLY A 85 2.09 10.11 -15.66
C GLY A 85 3.18 9.56 -14.73
N ALA A 86 2.86 8.99 -13.55
CA ALA A 86 3.86 8.60 -12.55
C ALA A 86 4.57 7.26 -12.85
N PHE A 87 4.05 6.44 -13.76
CA PHE A 87 4.62 5.12 -14.11
C PHE A 87 5.29 5.06 -15.50
N LYS A 88 5.36 6.17 -16.24
CA LYS A 88 6.03 6.20 -17.56
C LYS A 88 7.50 6.59 -17.56
N SER A 89 8.12 6.75 -16.39
CA SER A 89 9.50 7.20 -16.28
C SER A 89 10.28 6.38 -15.25
N ASN A 90 10.52 5.09 -15.52
CA ASN A 90 11.79 4.46 -15.09
C ASN A 90 12.12 3.08 -15.73
N ILE A 91 11.70 2.83 -16.97
CA ILE A 91 12.21 1.68 -17.73
C ILE A 91 12.62 2.16 -19.13
N ARG A 92 13.61 3.05 -19.18
CA ARG A 92 14.53 3.17 -20.33
C ARG A 92 15.89 3.65 -19.83
N ASN A 93 16.89 2.84 -20.20
CA ASN A 93 18.34 2.88 -19.95
C ASN A 93 18.78 2.23 -18.65
#